data_AF-A0A9Q1GP02-F1
#
_entry.id   AF-A0A9Q1GP02-F1
#
_cell.length_a   1.000
_cell.length_b   1.000
_cell.length_c   1.000
_cell.angle_alpha   90.00
_cell.angle_beta   90.00
_cell.angle_gamma   90.00
#
_symmetry.space_group_name_H-M   'P 1'
#
loop_
_entity.id
_entity.type
_entity.pdbx_description
1 polymer ?
#
loop_
_entity_poly.entity_id
_entity_poly.type
_entity_poly.pdbx_seq_one_letter_code
_entity_poly.pdbx_strand_id
1 'polypeptide(L)'
;MQRQWGCVGDFPIVPAEMGDRDLGPSEEGERKEERGERWGVGLGGVGGLGEIEFHFSVGTGVTAMGPTYKVASAKMRSREFATWLTARRQGENETLDGQQMLEDIDMEMFDSDLYIGVTKRRKCSMGSEKVKSVTSLVYHPVQDADEEYLYAYGLDIKTGDTFRFYVPDPELALPSSETASQEIARLKHKEIIGGFIFTCCGRGAPFFGRPNIDSSPVLDNFPSVPVSGMFCGGEIGRGPSISGNSDGGQEQSFLHVYSSVYLLLSFSPPPRRA
;
A
#
# COMPACT_ATOMS: atom_id res chain seq x y z
N MET A 1 -9.19 29.87 -14.44
CA MET A 1 -9.91 30.01 -13.16
C MET A 1 -9.53 28.83 -12.28
N GLN A 2 -8.40 28.94 -11.57
CA GLN A 2 -7.86 27.89 -10.69
C GLN A 2 -8.61 27.96 -9.36
N ARG A 3 -9.22 26.85 -8.93
CA ARG A 3 -9.82 26.75 -7.59
C ARG A 3 -8.77 26.14 -6.66
N GLN A 4 -8.19 27.00 -5.83
CA GLN A 4 -7.37 26.63 -4.68
C GLN A 4 -8.28 26.05 -3.60
N TRP A 5 -7.93 24.88 -3.08
CA TRP A 5 -8.45 24.40 -1.79
C TRP A 5 -7.47 24.86 -0.72
N GLY A 6 -7.87 25.82 0.11
CA GLY A 6 -7.04 26.38 1.18
C GLY A 6 -7.38 25.78 2.54
N CYS A 7 -6.34 25.33 3.25
CA CYS A 7 -6.35 25.25 4.71
C CYS A 7 -5.55 26.46 5.23
N VAL A 8 -6.15 27.21 6.17
CA VAL A 8 -5.59 28.44 6.76
C VAL A 8 -4.67 28.07 7.93
N GLY A 9 -3.45 28.59 7.92
CA GLY A 9 -2.47 28.47 9.01
C GLY A 9 -1.16 29.15 8.63
N ASP A 10 -1.03 30.43 9.01
CA ASP A 10 0.15 31.28 8.77
C ASP A 10 1.30 30.94 9.72
N PHE A 11 2.51 30.68 9.21
CA PHE A 11 3.81 30.98 9.86
C PHE A 11 4.95 30.99 8.78
N PRO A 12 6.04 31.77 8.98
CA PRO A 12 6.81 32.39 7.90
C PRO A 12 7.91 31.50 7.29
N ILE A 13 8.09 31.68 5.97
CA ILE A 13 9.08 31.01 5.12
C ILE A 13 10.37 31.84 5.08
N VAL A 14 11.52 31.18 5.21
CA VAL A 14 12.86 31.73 4.89
C VAL A 14 13.40 30.93 3.68
N PRO A 15 13.91 31.56 2.61
CA PRO A 15 14.36 30.84 1.42
C PRO A 15 15.78 30.28 1.60
N ALA A 16 16.01 29.02 1.20
CA ALA A 16 17.34 28.45 1.01
C ALA A 16 17.56 28.11 -0.47
N GLU A 17 18.71 28.51 -0.97
CA GLU A 17 19.08 28.50 -2.39
C GLU A 17 19.35 27.10 -2.97
N MET A 18 19.11 27.03 -4.28
CA MET A 18 19.14 25.86 -5.16
C MET A 18 20.57 25.60 -5.65
N GLY A 19 21.02 24.35 -5.57
CA GLY A 19 22.27 23.89 -6.16
C GLY A 19 22.01 22.71 -7.10
N ASP A 20 22.12 22.95 -8.40
CA ASP A 20 22.04 21.97 -9.49
C ASP A 20 23.11 20.88 -9.34
N ARG A 21 22.75 19.64 -9.71
CA ARG A 21 23.69 18.66 -10.28
C ARG A 21 22.98 17.60 -11.12
N ASP A 22 23.23 17.66 -12.42
CA ASP A 22 22.95 16.68 -13.47
C ASP A 22 23.53 15.29 -13.15
N LEU A 23 22.78 14.23 -13.42
CA LEU A 23 23.31 12.94 -13.87
C LEU A 23 22.33 12.25 -14.85
N GLY A 24 22.88 11.81 -15.98
CA GLY A 24 22.21 11.25 -17.15
C GLY A 24 21.74 9.78 -17.04
N PRO A 25 21.39 9.16 -18.18
CA PRO A 25 20.28 8.20 -18.26
C PRO A 25 20.69 6.76 -17.95
N SER A 26 19.78 6.00 -17.34
CA SER A 26 19.87 4.54 -17.20
C SER A 26 18.87 3.82 -18.10
N GLU A 27 19.33 2.71 -18.64
CA GLU A 27 18.79 1.96 -19.78
C GLU A 27 17.46 1.23 -19.48
N GLU A 28 16.55 1.26 -20.45
CA GLU A 28 15.24 0.60 -20.43
C GLU A 28 15.38 -0.92 -20.57
N GLY A 29 14.96 -1.65 -19.54
CA GLY A 29 14.67 -3.08 -19.62
C GLY A 29 13.18 -3.31 -19.81
N GLU A 30 12.78 -3.86 -20.97
CA GLU A 30 11.40 -4.25 -21.27
C GLU A 30 10.87 -5.26 -20.24
N ARG A 31 9.88 -4.83 -19.43
CA ARG A 31 9.15 -5.71 -18.51
C ARG A 31 7.78 -6.04 -19.12
N LYS A 32 7.51 -7.34 -19.27
CA LYS A 32 6.28 -7.89 -19.85
C LYS A 32 5.03 -7.40 -19.12
N GLU A 33 4.08 -6.98 -19.93
CA GLU A 33 2.70 -6.56 -19.63
C GLU A 33 1.92 -7.68 -18.91
N GLU A 34 1.54 -7.47 -17.65
CA GLU A 34 0.50 -8.25 -16.98
C GLU A 34 -0.86 -7.57 -17.19
N ARG A 35 -1.77 -8.26 -17.87
CA ARG A 35 -3.14 -7.78 -18.13
C ARG A 35 -3.91 -7.65 -16.83
N GLY A 36 -4.41 -6.44 -16.56
CA GLY A 36 -5.39 -6.20 -15.51
C GLY A 36 -6.60 -7.13 -15.64
N GLU A 37 -7.06 -7.68 -14.52
CA GLU A 37 -8.21 -8.56 -14.47
C GLU A 37 -9.50 -7.80 -14.82
N ARG A 38 -10.22 -8.30 -15.83
CA ARG A 38 -11.50 -7.78 -16.29
C ARG A 38 -12.60 -8.15 -15.31
N TRP A 39 -13.02 -7.22 -14.46
CA TRP A 39 -14.25 -7.33 -13.68
C TRP A 39 -15.36 -6.56 -14.37
N GLY A 40 -16.08 -7.23 -15.27
CA GLY A 40 -17.35 -6.73 -15.77
C GLY A 40 -18.44 -7.04 -14.76
N VAL A 41 -19.02 -6.02 -14.11
CA VAL A 41 -20.34 -6.19 -13.48
C VAL A 41 -21.35 -6.23 -14.62
N GLY A 42 -21.48 -7.40 -15.24
CA GLY A 42 -22.61 -7.69 -16.11
C GLY A 42 -23.84 -7.80 -15.23
N LEU A 43 -24.56 -6.69 -15.03
CA LEU A 43 -25.97 -6.77 -14.66
C LEU A 43 -26.64 -7.53 -15.82
N GLY A 44 -26.88 -8.81 -15.60
CA GLY A 44 -27.30 -9.73 -16.64
C GLY A 44 -28.54 -9.24 -17.38
N GLY A 45 -28.47 -9.27 -18.71
CA GLY A 45 -29.64 -9.47 -19.55
C GLY A 45 -30.47 -8.24 -19.93
N VAL A 46 -29.86 -7.13 -20.34
CA VAL A 46 -30.52 -6.20 -21.27
C VAL A 46 -29.51 -5.77 -22.33
N GLY A 47 -29.64 -6.30 -23.55
CA GLY A 47 -28.82 -5.86 -24.68
C GLY A 47 -29.02 -4.36 -24.91
N GLY A 48 -28.02 -3.56 -24.56
CA GLY A 48 -28.07 -2.10 -24.66
C GLY A 48 -27.34 -1.31 -23.57
N LEU A 49 -26.79 -1.96 -22.54
CA LEU A 49 -26.01 -1.29 -21.50
C LEU A 49 -24.51 -1.41 -21.81
N GLY A 50 -23.78 -0.28 -21.71
CA GLY A 50 -22.32 -0.26 -21.83
C GLY A 50 -21.63 -0.95 -20.64
N GLU A 51 -20.33 -1.18 -20.76
CA GLU A 51 -19.51 -1.86 -19.76
C GLU A 51 -18.72 -0.84 -18.93
N ILE A 52 -18.78 -0.96 -17.60
CA ILE A 52 -17.89 -0.23 -16.70
C ILE A 52 -16.75 -1.16 -16.30
N GLU A 53 -15.52 -0.71 -16.51
CA GLU A 53 -14.32 -1.40 -16.05
C GLU A 53 -13.66 -0.62 -14.91
N PHE A 54 -13.10 -1.35 -13.96
CA PHE A 54 -12.38 -0.80 -12.81
C PHE A 54 -10.88 -1.01 -13.00
N HIS A 55 -10.13 0.08 -12.89
CA HIS A 55 -8.67 0.09 -13.00
C HIS A 55 -8.07 0.50 -11.67
N PHE A 56 -7.02 -0.19 -11.24
CA PHE A 56 -6.44 -0.03 -9.93
C PHE A 56 -4.95 0.30 -10.03
N SER A 57 -4.47 1.16 -9.12
CA SER A 57 -3.05 1.39 -8.91
C SER A 57 -2.76 1.67 -7.43
N VAL A 58 -1.51 1.47 -6.99
CA VAL A 58 -1.06 1.75 -5.61
C VAL A 58 0.24 2.52 -5.63
N GLY A 59 0.32 3.54 -4.79
CA GLY A 59 1.58 4.08 -4.30
C GLY A 59 1.85 3.54 -2.90
N THR A 60 2.93 2.78 -2.72
CA THR A 60 3.38 2.27 -1.41
C THR A 60 4.20 3.35 -0.69
N GLY A 61 4.53 3.14 0.59
CA GLY A 61 5.34 4.12 1.33
C GLY A 61 5.96 3.60 2.61
N VAL A 62 6.21 2.30 2.67
CA VAL A 62 6.99 1.69 3.76
C VAL A 62 8.15 0.88 3.21
N THR A 63 9.25 0.89 3.94
CA THR A 63 10.45 0.10 3.66
C THR A 63 10.61 -1.00 4.69
N ALA A 64 10.93 -2.19 4.21
CA ALA A 64 11.18 -3.36 5.04
C ALA A 64 12.55 -3.25 5.75
N MET A 65 12.58 -3.55 7.05
CA MET A 65 13.77 -3.51 7.89
C MET A 65 14.13 -4.90 8.43
N GLY A 66 15.42 -5.19 8.48
CA GLY A 66 15.96 -6.38 9.15
C GLY A 66 15.59 -7.72 8.51
N PRO A 67 15.87 -8.83 9.24
CA PRO A 67 15.59 -10.18 8.78
C PRO A 67 14.09 -10.50 8.81
N THR A 68 13.74 -11.66 8.26
CA THR A 68 12.41 -12.24 8.45
C THR A 68 12.35 -12.95 9.80
N TYR A 69 11.28 -12.75 10.55
CA TYR A 69 11.02 -13.41 11.83
C TYR A 69 9.87 -14.40 11.72
N LYS A 70 9.87 -15.41 12.60
CA LYS A 70 8.76 -16.33 12.82
C LYS A 70 8.32 -16.25 14.27
N VAL A 71 7.04 -16.00 14.49
CA VAL A 71 6.46 -15.87 15.84
C VAL A 71 6.63 -17.18 16.61
N ALA A 72 7.35 -17.13 17.73
CA ALA A 72 7.60 -18.26 18.62
C ALA A 72 6.47 -18.43 19.64
N SER A 73 5.98 -17.31 20.18
CA SER A 73 4.86 -17.25 21.12
C SER A 73 4.02 -16.02 20.83
N ALA A 74 2.70 -16.14 20.90
CA ALA A 74 1.76 -15.02 20.76
C ALA A 74 0.73 -15.06 21.88
N LYS A 75 0.68 -14.01 22.69
CA LYS A 75 -0.29 -13.83 23.78
C LYS A 75 -1.25 -12.71 23.41
N MET A 76 -2.46 -13.09 23.00
CA MET A 76 -3.52 -12.15 22.68
C MET A 76 -4.03 -11.46 23.96
N ARG A 77 -4.17 -10.13 23.91
CA ARG A 77 -4.73 -9.30 24.97
C ARG A 77 -5.88 -8.45 24.43
N SER A 78 -7.10 -8.97 24.58
CA SER A 78 -8.30 -8.33 24.04
C SER A 78 -8.61 -6.95 24.64
N ARG A 79 -8.24 -6.70 25.89
CA ARG A 79 -8.48 -5.40 26.55
C ARG A 79 -7.57 -4.30 26.02
N GLU A 80 -6.31 -4.63 25.77
CA GLU A 80 -5.32 -3.70 25.19
C GLU A 80 -5.35 -3.66 23.66
N PHE A 81 -6.19 -4.48 23.02
CA PHE A 81 -6.20 -4.68 21.57
C PHE A 81 -4.81 -5.01 20.99
N ALA A 82 -4.01 -5.73 21.76
CA ALA A 82 -2.61 -6.01 21.45
C ALA A 82 -2.31 -7.52 21.46
N THR A 83 -1.25 -7.90 20.78
CA THR A 83 -0.62 -9.22 20.87
C THR A 83 0.81 -9.05 21.34
N TRP A 84 1.16 -9.72 22.43
CA TRP A 84 2.53 -9.77 22.95
C TRP A 84 3.21 -10.97 22.35
N LEU A 85 4.37 -10.77 21.73
CA LEU A 85 5.03 -11.83 20.98
C LEU A 85 6.52 -11.93 21.24
N THR A 86 7.02 -13.16 21.19
CA THR A 86 8.44 -13.46 20.99
C THR A 86 8.61 -14.10 19.62
N ALA A 87 9.80 -14.00 19.03
CA ALA A 87 10.03 -14.51 17.69
C ALA A 87 11.41 -15.17 17.55
N ARG A 88 11.62 -15.83 16.41
CA ARG A 88 12.93 -16.35 16.00
C ARG A 88 13.26 -15.77 14.65
N ARG A 89 14.53 -15.49 14.38
CA ARG A 89 14.97 -15.23 13.01
C ARG A 89 14.68 -16.45 12.14
N GLN A 90 14.28 -16.23 10.89
CA GLN A 90 13.90 -17.32 9.99
C GLN A 90 15.09 -18.25 9.73
N GLY A 91 14.98 -19.50 10.15
CA GLY A 91 16.05 -20.50 10.03
C GLY A 91 16.86 -20.70 11.31
N GLU A 92 16.60 -19.91 12.35
CA GLU A 92 17.28 -20.00 13.64
C GLU A 92 16.37 -20.58 14.72
N ASN A 93 16.99 -21.14 15.76
CA ASN A 93 16.29 -21.74 16.90
C ASN A 93 16.25 -20.84 18.14
N GLU A 94 17.08 -19.81 18.18
CA GLU A 94 17.10 -18.82 19.25
C GLU A 94 15.79 -18.03 19.26
N THR A 95 15.22 -17.87 20.45
CA THR A 95 14.00 -17.09 20.65
C THR A 95 14.39 -15.74 21.22
N LEU A 96 13.99 -14.70 20.52
CA LEU A 96 14.24 -13.30 20.83
C LEU A 96 13.03 -12.69 21.54
N ASP A 97 13.31 -11.90 22.57
CA ASP A 97 12.36 -11.00 23.21
C ASP A 97 12.17 -9.70 22.41
N GLY A 98 11.38 -8.77 22.95
CA GLY A 98 11.08 -7.50 22.30
C GLY A 98 12.31 -6.65 22.04
N GLN A 99 13.12 -6.45 23.08
CA GLN A 99 14.29 -5.60 23.03
C GLN A 99 15.33 -6.15 22.05
N GLN A 100 15.61 -7.46 22.10
CA GLN A 100 16.54 -8.09 21.16
C GLN A 100 16.08 -7.96 19.70
N MET A 101 14.76 -8.02 19.45
CA MET A 101 14.22 -7.78 18.10
C MET A 101 14.38 -6.33 17.62
N LEU A 102 14.38 -5.34 18.52
CA LEU A 102 14.63 -3.94 18.15
C LEU A 102 16.12 -3.67 17.93
N GLU A 103 16.98 -4.25 18.76
CA GLU A 103 18.44 -4.19 18.59
C GLU A 103 18.86 -4.79 17.23
N ASP A 104 18.21 -5.88 16.80
CA ASP A 104 18.44 -6.51 15.50
C ASP A 104 18.21 -5.60 14.28
N ILE A 105 17.30 -4.62 14.42
CA ILE A 105 16.95 -3.70 13.35
C ILE A 105 17.57 -2.31 13.54
N ASP A 106 18.52 -2.19 14.48
CA ASP A 106 19.24 -0.95 14.82
C ASP A 106 18.27 0.20 15.18
N MET A 107 17.20 -0.13 15.92
CA MET A 107 16.20 0.83 16.37
C MET A 107 16.36 1.07 17.88
N GLU A 108 16.89 2.25 18.24
CA GLU A 108 17.16 2.57 19.64
C GLU A 108 15.96 3.18 20.39
N MET A 109 14.95 3.78 19.72
CA MET A 109 13.80 4.41 20.38
C MET A 109 12.59 4.65 19.43
N PHE A 110 11.36 4.55 19.98
CA PHE A 110 10.06 4.71 19.30
C PHE A 110 9.70 6.15 18.86
N ASP A 111 10.60 6.89 18.23
CA ASP A 111 10.28 8.23 17.70
C ASP A 111 9.71 8.20 16.28
N SER A 112 9.56 6.99 15.71
CA SER A 112 8.98 6.75 14.38
C SER A 112 7.89 5.69 14.44
N ASP A 113 6.89 5.81 13.57
CA ASP A 113 5.87 4.76 13.43
C ASP A 113 6.54 3.46 12.97
N LEU A 114 6.61 2.45 13.82
CA LEU A 114 7.15 1.14 13.49
C LEU A 114 6.01 0.15 13.30
N TYR A 115 6.11 -0.72 12.29
CA TYR A 115 5.10 -1.75 12.02
C TYR A 115 5.75 -3.12 11.86
N ILE A 116 5.02 -4.17 12.22
CA ILE A 116 5.31 -5.53 11.73
C ILE A 116 4.34 -5.88 10.61
N GLY A 117 4.87 -6.24 9.44
CA GLY A 117 4.10 -6.78 8.33
C GLY A 117 4.01 -8.30 8.45
N VAL A 118 2.84 -8.81 8.80
CA VAL A 118 2.59 -10.24 9.03
C VAL A 118 1.99 -10.87 7.78
N THR A 119 2.64 -11.92 7.28
CA THR A 119 2.17 -12.67 6.11
C THR A 119 1.06 -13.63 6.53
N LYS A 120 -0.17 -13.33 6.10
CA LYS A 120 -1.35 -14.17 6.31
C LYS A 120 -1.69 -14.92 5.03
N ARG A 121 -2.04 -16.20 5.15
CA ARG A 121 -2.63 -16.96 4.04
C ARG A 121 -4.11 -17.17 4.30
N ARG A 122 -4.95 -16.72 3.37
CA ARG A 122 -6.41 -16.89 3.42
C ARG A 122 -6.87 -17.73 2.23
N LYS A 123 -7.90 -18.54 2.45
CA LYS A 123 -8.61 -19.23 1.37
C LYS A 123 -9.72 -18.31 0.89
N CYS A 124 -9.63 -17.86 -0.35
CA CYS A 124 -10.66 -17.02 -0.95
C CYS A 124 -11.44 -17.83 -1.97
N SER A 125 -12.77 -17.72 -1.92
CA SER A 125 -13.68 -18.21 -2.95
C SER A 125 -14.42 -17.01 -3.53
N MET A 126 -14.22 -16.72 -4.81
CA MET A 126 -15.00 -15.72 -5.53
C MET A 126 -16.01 -16.43 -6.43
N GLY A 127 -17.29 -16.30 -6.10
CA GLY A 127 -18.39 -16.88 -6.89
C GLY A 127 -18.25 -18.40 -7.08
N SER A 128 -18.36 -18.86 -8.33
CA SER A 128 -18.24 -20.28 -8.70
C SER A 128 -16.79 -20.74 -8.93
N GLU A 129 -15.80 -19.89 -8.69
CA GLU A 129 -14.39 -20.21 -8.93
C GLU A 129 -13.80 -21.08 -7.81
N LYS A 130 -12.85 -21.95 -8.15
CA LYS A 130 -12.18 -22.83 -7.17
C LYS A 130 -11.47 -21.99 -6.11
N VAL A 131 -11.53 -22.44 -4.86
CA VAL A 131 -10.86 -21.80 -3.72
C VAL A 131 -9.37 -21.60 -4.03
N LYS A 132 -8.95 -20.35 -4.24
CA LYS A 132 -7.55 -19.97 -4.42
C LYS A 132 -6.99 -19.55 -3.06
N SER A 133 -5.77 -19.98 -2.73
CA SER A 133 -5.07 -19.45 -1.57
C SER A 133 -4.47 -18.09 -1.92
N VAL A 134 -4.92 -17.05 -1.22
CA VAL A 134 -4.40 -15.70 -1.32
C VAL A 134 -3.44 -15.46 -0.17
N THR A 135 -2.26 -14.94 -0.47
CA THR A 135 -1.31 -14.49 0.53
C THR A 135 -1.45 -12.98 0.65
N SER A 136 -1.60 -12.48 1.88
CA SER A 136 -1.86 -11.08 2.22
C SER A 136 -0.84 -10.62 3.25
N LEU A 137 -0.34 -9.40 3.11
CA LEU A 137 0.47 -8.74 4.13
C LEU A 137 -0.45 -7.84 4.96
N VAL A 138 -0.39 -7.98 6.28
CA VAL A 138 -1.17 -7.18 7.23
C VAL A 138 -0.20 -6.48 8.16
N TYR A 139 -0.24 -5.15 8.19
CA TYR A 139 0.62 -4.36 9.08
C TYR A 139 -0.03 -4.17 10.45
N HIS A 140 0.79 -4.34 11.47
CA HIS A 140 0.44 -4.13 12.86
C HIS A 140 1.38 -3.08 13.45
N PRO A 141 0.88 -1.93 13.92
CA PRO A 141 1.70 -0.97 14.64
C PRO A 141 2.39 -1.63 15.83
N VAL A 142 3.69 -1.41 15.98
CA VAL A 142 4.43 -1.76 17.19
C VAL A 142 4.17 -0.66 18.21
N GLN A 143 3.69 -1.07 19.38
CA GLN A 143 3.35 -0.17 20.48
C GLN A 143 4.53 0.05 21.42
N ASP A 144 5.25 -1.03 21.72
CA ASP A 144 6.37 -1.03 22.66
C ASP A 144 7.19 -2.33 22.50
N ALA A 145 8.32 -2.42 23.21
CA ALA A 145 9.11 -3.63 23.35
C ALA A 145 9.92 -3.63 24.66
N ASP A 146 10.08 -4.79 25.29
CA ASP A 146 10.93 -4.97 26.48
C ASP A 146 11.71 -6.30 26.44
N GLU A 147 12.45 -6.58 27.50
CA GLU A 147 13.20 -7.83 27.72
C GLU A 147 12.31 -9.09 27.83
N GLU A 148 10.99 -8.99 27.64
CA GLU A 148 10.06 -10.12 27.59
C GLU A 148 9.33 -10.27 26.26
N TYR A 149 8.78 -9.19 25.69
CA TYR A 149 7.91 -9.24 24.50
C TYR A 149 8.03 -8.01 23.61
N LEU A 150 7.73 -8.21 22.33
CA LEU A 150 7.29 -7.16 21.42
C LEU A 150 5.77 -6.98 21.55
N TYR A 151 5.32 -5.75 21.67
CA TYR A 151 3.90 -5.39 21.81
C TYR A 151 3.38 -4.84 20.48
N ALA A 152 2.52 -5.59 19.79
CA ALA A 152 1.96 -5.18 18.50
C ALA A 152 0.44 -5.03 18.56
N TYR A 153 -0.10 -3.98 17.96
CA TYR A 153 -1.54 -3.75 17.88
C TYR A 153 -2.22 -4.75 16.93
N GLY A 154 -3.30 -5.39 17.39
CA GLY A 154 -4.03 -6.41 16.65
C GLY A 154 -4.14 -7.72 17.42
N LEU A 155 -5.14 -8.54 17.04
CA LEU A 155 -5.51 -9.76 17.76
C LEU A 155 -5.40 -11.03 16.89
N ASP A 156 -5.00 -10.89 15.64
CA ASP A 156 -4.94 -11.99 14.67
C ASP A 156 -3.53 -12.55 14.45
N ILE A 157 -2.51 -12.02 15.13
CA ILE A 157 -1.13 -12.54 15.14
C ILE A 157 -1.07 -13.86 15.92
N LYS A 158 -0.47 -14.88 15.32
CA LYS A 158 -0.45 -16.25 15.86
C LYS A 158 0.97 -16.82 15.86
N THR A 159 1.22 -17.74 16.78
CA THR A 159 2.43 -18.56 16.77
C THR A 159 2.59 -19.26 15.41
N GLY A 160 3.79 -19.16 14.85
CA GLY A 160 4.15 -19.69 13.54
C GLY A 160 3.94 -18.72 12.38
N ASP A 161 3.28 -17.59 12.60
CA ASP A 161 3.21 -16.52 11.59
C ASP A 161 4.60 -16.00 11.26
N THR A 162 4.78 -15.57 10.02
CA THR A 162 6.02 -14.94 9.55
C THR A 162 5.81 -13.44 9.44
N PHE A 163 6.76 -12.64 9.90
CA PHE A 163 6.70 -11.19 9.81
C PHE A 163 8.07 -10.55 9.54
N ARG A 164 8.04 -9.27 9.20
CA ARG A 164 9.22 -8.39 9.11
C ARG A 164 8.84 -7.00 9.62
N PHE A 165 9.81 -6.22 10.06
CA PHE A 165 9.61 -4.82 10.44
C PHE A 165 9.50 -3.91 9.21
N TYR A 166 8.75 -2.82 9.35
CA TYR A 166 8.54 -1.82 8.33
C TYR A 166 8.49 -0.42 8.95
N VAL A 167 9.10 0.54 8.27
CA VAL A 167 9.07 1.96 8.64
C VAL A 167 8.52 2.80 7.49
N PRO A 168 7.84 3.92 7.78
CA PRO A 168 7.47 4.92 6.78
C PRO A 168 8.70 5.44 6.04
N ASP A 169 8.62 5.49 4.72
CA ASP A 169 9.71 5.92 3.87
C ASP A 169 9.20 6.84 2.76
N PRO A 170 9.34 8.17 2.92
CA PRO A 170 8.90 9.12 1.91
C PRO A 170 9.77 9.10 0.65
N GLU A 171 11.04 8.71 0.76
CA GLU A 171 11.97 8.60 -0.37
C GLU A 171 11.57 7.44 -1.28
N LEU A 172 11.05 6.35 -0.72
CA LEU A 172 10.43 5.25 -1.47
C LEU A 172 9.01 5.60 -1.96
N ALA A 173 8.24 6.34 -1.16
CA ALA A 173 6.84 6.63 -1.46
C ALA A 173 6.63 7.57 -2.65
N LEU A 174 7.55 8.53 -2.84
CA LEU A 174 7.52 9.46 -3.97
C LEU A 174 7.61 8.75 -5.34
N PRO A 175 8.68 7.99 -5.65
CA PRO A 175 8.78 7.27 -6.93
C PRO A 175 7.70 6.21 -7.08
N SER A 176 7.18 5.63 -5.98
CA SER A 176 6.03 4.74 -6.04
C SER A 176 4.75 5.45 -6.52
N SER A 177 4.54 6.71 -6.12
CA SER A 177 3.41 7.53 -6.58
C SER A 177 3.57 7.95 -8.04
N GLU A 178 4.80 8.20 -8.50
CA GLU A 178 5.10 8.44 -9.91
C GLU A 178 4.86 7.20 -10.76
N THR A 179 5.25 6.02 -10.27
CA THR A 179 4.92 4.74 -10.90
C THR A 179 3.41 4.57 -11.03
N ALA A 180 2.66 4.86 -9.97
CA ALA A 180 1.20 4.82 -10.01
C ALA A 180 0.62 5.79 -11.05
N SER A 181 1.19 7.00 -11.17
CA SER A 181 0.83 7.99 -12.19
C SER A 181 1.09 7.48 -13.61
N GLN A 182 2.22 6.80 -13.84
CA GLN A 182 2.55 6.20 -15.14
C GLN A 182 1.56 5.09 -15.51
N GLU A 183 1.18 4.22 -14.56
CA GLU A 183 0.17 3.19 -14.78
C GLU A 183 -1.20 3.81 -15.12
N ILE A 184 -1.59 4.85 -14.40
CA ILE A 184 -2.83 5.59 -14.68
C ILE A 184 -2.77 6.25 -16.07
N ALA A 185 -1.62 6.79 -16.46
CA ALA A 185 -1.42 7.42 -17.77
C ALA A 185 -1.65 6.43 -18.93
N ARG A 186 -1.39 5.13 -18.74
CA ARG A 186 -1.68 4.10 -19.75
C ARG A 186 -3.17 4.00 -20.07
N LEU A 187 -4.05 4.44 -19.19
CA LEU A 187 -5.51 4.41 -19.38
C LEU A 187 -6.04 5.55 -20.27
N LYS A 188 -5.18 6.45 -20.78
CA LYS A 188 -5.60 7.61 -21.61
C LYS A 188 -6.34 7.24 -22.90
N HIS A 189 -6.23 5.99 -23.35
CA HIS A 189 -6.98 5.46 -24.49
C HIS A 189 -8.43 5.03 -24.15
N LYS A 190 -8.81 5.07 -22.86
CA LYS A 190 -10.15 4.72 -22.36
C LYS A 190 -10.94 5.98 -21.98
N GLU A 191 -12.26 5.87 -22.04
CA GLU A 191 -13.16 6.91 -21.51
C GLU A 191 -13.25 6.77 -19.99
N ILE A 192 -12.40 7.49 -19.25
CA ILE A 192 -12.47 7.55 -17.79
C ILE A 192 -13.62 8.46 -17.38
N ILE A 193 -14.55 7.93 -16.59
CA ILE A 193 -15.77 8.62 -16.16
C ILE A 193 -15.74 9.06 -14.69
N GLY A 194 -14.78 8.58 -13.91
CA GLY A 194 -14.64 8.90 -12.49
C GLY A 194 -13.45 8.22 -11.84
N GLY A 195 -13.10 8.65 -10.63
CA GLY A 195 -12.09 7.99 -9.82
C GLY A 195 -12.29 8.15 -8.31
N PHE A 196 -11.71 7.22 -7.56
CA PHE A 196 -11.58 7.28 -6.11
C PHE A 196 -10.11 7.22 -5.68
N ILE A 197 -9.76 7.98 -4.65
CA ILE A 197 -8.45 7.95 -4.01
C ILE A 197 -8.63 7.64 -2.53
N PHE A 198 -7.94 6.63 -2.04
CA PHE A 198 -7.89 6.28 -0.62
C PHE A 198 -6.45 6.38 -0.15
N THR A 199 -6.17 7.24 0.82
CA THR A 199 -4.80 7.57 1.22
C THR A 199 -4.63 7.44 2.71
N CYS A 200 -3.48 6.94 3.17
CA CYS A 200 -3.23 6.78 4.60
C CYS A 200 -3.19 8.13 5.31
N CYS A 201 -3.78 8.19 6.51
CA CYS A 201 -3.69 9.37 7.37
C CYS A 201 -2.23 9.76 7.71
N GLY A 202 -1.29 8.82 7.63
CA GLY A 202 0.13 9.08 7.80
C GLY A 202 0.79 9.79 6.61
N ARG A 203 0.16 9.81 5.43
CA ARG A 203 0.67 10.49 4.21
C ARG A 203 0.23 11.95 4.12
N GLY A 204 0.62 12.60 3.03
CA GLY A 204 0.30 13.99 2.74
C GLY A 204 1.48 14.93 3.00
N ALA A 205 1.18 16.21 3.19
CA ALA A 205 2.23 17.24 3.29
C ALA A 205 3.26 16.99 4.41
N PRO A 206 2.87 16.54 5.63
CA PRO A 206 3.84 16.22 6.68
C PRO A 206 4.81 15.09 6.30
N PHE A 207 4.33 14.11 5.52
CA PHE A 207 5.13 12.96 5.10
C PHE A 207 6.03 13.27 3.90
N PHE A 208 5.50 14.00 2.91
CA PHE A 208 6.21 14.31 1.67
C PHE A 208 6.97 15.64 1.66
N GLY A 209 6.77 16.49 2.68
CA GLY A 209 7.21 17.88 2.66
C GLY A 209 6.45 18.78 1.67
N ARG A 210 5.49 18.24 0.91
CA ARG A 210 4.69 18.98 -0.08
C ARG A 210 3.28 18.40 -0.25
N PRO A 211 2.26 19.24 -0.53
CA PRO A 211 0.89 18.78 -0.68
C PRO A 211 0.64 18.10 -2.03
N ASN A 212 -0.53 17.47 -2.16
CA ASN A 212 -1.13 16.97 -3.41
C ASN A 212 -0.41 15.82 -4.13
N ILE A 213 0.63 15.22 -3.52
CA ILE A 213 1.34 14.06 -4.08
C ILE A 213 0.42 12.89 -4.34
N ASP A 214 -0.53 12.63 -3.44
CA ASP A 214 -1.46 11.51 -3.59
C ASP A 214 -2.64 11.83 -4.50
N SER A 215 -2.83 13.08 -4.92
CA SER A 215 -3.89 13.44 -5.86
C SER A 215 -3.41 13.60 -7.29
N SER A 216 -2.13 13.96 -7.47
CA SER A 216 -1.54 14.24 -8.78
C SER A 216 -1.59 13.07 -9.76
N PRO A 217 -1.47 11.79 -9.36
CA PRO A 217 -1.51 10.68 -10.31
C PRO A 217 -2.81 10.62 -11.13
N VAL A 218 -3.95 11.01 -10.52
CA VAL A 218 -5.23 11.06 -11.22
C VAL A 218 -5.44 12.43 -11.85
N LEU A 219 -5.23 13.52 -11.11
CA LEU A 219 -5.58 14.86 -11.57
C LEU A 219 -4.70 15.36 -12.73
N ASP A 220 -3.43 14.96 -12.78
CA ASP A 220 -2.52 15.37 -13.85
C ASP A 220 -2.79 14.59 -15.15
N ASN A 221 -3.20 13.32 -15.01
CA ASN A 221 -3.53 12.48 -16.17
C ASN A 221 -4.95 12.71 -16.69
N PHE A 222 -5.89 13.04 -15.80
CA PHE A 222 -7.32 13.19 -16.09
C PHE A 222 -7.92 14.41 -15.38
N PRO A 223 -7.56 15.65 -15.77
CA PRO A 223 -7.90 16.87 -15.04
C PRO A 223 -9.40 17.20 -14.99
N SER A 224 -10.19 16.66 -15.91
CA SER A 224 -11.64 16.88 -16.01
C SER A 224 -12.47 15.77 -15.35
N VAL A 225 -11.82 14.70 -14.87
CA VAL A 225 -12.52 13.55 -14.29
C VAL A 225 -12.91 13.89 -12.85
N PRO A 226 -14.17 13.64 -12.43
CA PRO A 226 -14.56 13.80 -11.05
C PRO A 226 -13.85 12.76 -10.18
N VAL A 227 -13.17 13.23 -9.14
CA VAL A 227 -12.47 12.39 -8.17
C VAL A 227 -13.01 12.66 -6.78
N SER A 228 -13.24 11.59 -6.02
CA SER A 228 -13.60 11.66 -4.60
C SER A 228 -12.65 10.76 -3.79
N GLY A 229 -12.60 10.93 -2.48
CA GLY A 229 -11.71 10.11 -1.67
C GLY A 229 -11.90 10.29 -0.18
N MET A 230 -11.11 9.55 0.60
CA MET A 230 -11.01 9.70 2.05
C MET A 230 -9.61 9.35 2.52
N PHE A 231 -9.22 9.92 3.66
CA PHE A 231 -8.06 9.47 4.41
C PHE A 231 -8.43 8.25 5.26
N CYS A 232 -7.57 7.24 5.28
CA CYS A 232 -7.80 5.94 5.88
C CYS A 232 -6.77 5.64 6.98
N GLY A 233 -7.20 4.94 8.04
CA GLY A 233 -6.29 4.33 9.04
C GLY A 233 -5.70 2.99 8.57
N GLY A 234 -5.42 2.89 7.27
CA GLY A 234 -5.04 1.68 6.55
C GLY A 234 -5.92 1.46 5.31
N GLU A 235 -5.29 1.27 4.15
CA GLU A 235 -6.01 1.12 2.87
C GLU A 235 -6.17 -0.35 2.53
N ILE A 236 -7.34 -0.74 2.01
CA ILE A 236 -7.53 -2.05 1.40
C ILE A 236 -7.34 -1.92 -0.11
N GLY A 237 -6.30 -2.56 -0.65
CA GLY A 237 -6.00 -2.56 -2.08
C GLY A 237 -5.43 -3.89 -2.58
N ARG A 238 -5.33 -4.09 -3.90
CA ARG A 238 -4.68 -5.22 -4.57
C ARG A 238 -3.38 -4.81 -5.26
N GLY A 239 -2.25 -4.69 -4.55
CA GLY A 239 -0.96 -4.33 -5.15
C GLY A 239 -0.16 -5.51 -5.75
N PRO A 240 0.88 -5.22 -6.55
CA PRO A 240 1.93 -6.20 -6.88
C PRO A 240 2.81 -6.50 -5.65
N SER A 241 3.49 -7.65 -5.68
CA SER A 241 4.31 -8.17 -4.57
C SER A 241 5.45 -7.22 -4.16
N ILE A 242 5.45 -6.73 -2.91
CA ILE A 242 6.66 -6.24 -2.23
C ILE A 242 7.33 -7.42 -1.56
N SER A 243 7.93 -8.29 -2.38
CA SER A 243 8.87 -9.30 -1.91
C SER A 243 9.72 -9.72 -3.10
N GLY A 244 11.01 -9.36 -3.06
CA GLY A 244 11.99 -9.92 -3.96
C GLY A 244 11.97 -11.44 -3.89
N ASN A 245 11.93 -12.08 -5.05
CA ASN A 245 11.95 -13.53 -5.29
C ASN A 245 10.80 -14.35 -4.68
N SER A 246 9.69 -14.44 -5.43
CA SER A 246 8.99 -15.72 -5.59
C SER A 246 8.18 -15.73 -6.90
N ASP A 247 8.51 -16.72 -7.72
CA ASP A 247 7.87 -17.07 -8.99
C ASP A 247 6.48 -17.68 -8.74
N GLY A 248 5.48 -17.26 -9.52
CA GLY A 248 4.14 -17.89 -9.55
C GLY A 248 3.00 -17.04 -8.96
N GLY A 249 2.11 -16.59 -9.84
CA GLY A 249 0.98 -15.70 -9.56
C GLY A 249 0.07 -16.12 -8.40
N GLN A 250 0.06 -15.30 -7.36
CA GLN A 250 -1.00 -15.29 -6.35
C GLN A 250 -1.49 -13.85 -6.21
N GLU A 251 -2.77 -13.62 -6.53
CA GLU A 251 -3.48 -12.37 -6.30
C GLU A 251 -3.43 -12.01 -4.80
N GLN A 252 -3.12 -10.75 -4.46
CA GLN A 252 -2.78 -10.31 -3.10
C GLN A 252 -3.78 -9.25 -2.61
N SER A 253 -4.30 -9.42 -1.40
CA SER A 253 -5.13 -8.42 -0.69
C SER A 253 -4.29 -7.82 0.43
N PHE A 254 -4.22 -6.51 0.54
CA PHE A 254 -3.33 -5.85 1.49
C PHE A 254 -4.14 -4.92 2.38
N LEU A 255 -3.85 -4.95 3.68
CA LEU A 255 -4.00 -3.75 4.50
C LEU A 255 -2.69 -3.03 4.34
N HIS A 256 -2.69 -1.86 3.72
CA HIS A 256 -1.49 -1.05 3.54
C HIS A 256 -1.41 0.03 4.62
N VAL A 257 -0.19 0.38 5.02
CA VAL A 257 0.09 1.58 5.82
C VAL A 257 0.99 2.49 5.01
N TYR A 258 0.85 3.80 5.21
CA TYR A 258 1.58 4.80 4.42
C TYR A 258 1.44 4.59 2.90
N SER A 259 0.25 4.20 2.42
CA SER A 259 -0.04 4.01 1.00
C SER A 259 -1.15 4.90 0.45
N SER A 260 -1.27 4.91 -0.87
CA SER A 260 -2.40 5.48 -1.62
C SER A 260 -2.91 4.47 -2.63
N VAL A 261 -4.22 4.24 -2.62
CA VAL A 261 -4.94 3.39 -3.56
C VAL A 261 -5.75 4.25 -4.51
N TYR A 262 -5.55 4.01 -5.80
CA TYR A 262 -6.26 4.68 -6.89
C TYR A 262 -7.23 3.70 -7.55
N LEU A 263 -8.48 4.11 -7.71
CA LEU A 263 -9.50 3.36 -8.43
C LEU A 263 -10.10 4.24 -9.52
N LEU A 264 -9.86 3.92 -10.79
CA LEU A 264 -10.44 4.63 -11.93
C LEU A 264 -11.55 3.80 -12.57
N LEU A 265 -12.61 4.46 -13.00
CA LEU A 265 -13.74 3.84 -13.68
C LEU A 265 -13.70 4.26 -15.14
N SER A 266 -13.67 3.30 -16.06
CA SER A 266 -13.84 3.56 -17.49
C SER A 266 -15.15 3.02 -18.00
N PHE A 267 -15.75 3.70 -18.98
CA PHE A 267 -16.97 3.25 -19.65
C PHE A 267 -16.70 2.88 -21.10
N SER A 268 -17.29 1.79 -21.56
CA SER A 268 -17.32 1.40 -22.97
C SER A 268 -18.77 1.32 -23.43
N PRO A 269 -19.22 2.16 -24.40
CA PRO A 269 -20.59 2.10 -24.89
C PRO A 269 -20.86 0.76 -25.60
N PRO A 270 -22.13 0.31 -25.65
CA PRO A 270 -22.48 -0.90 -26.38
C PRO A 270 -22.16 -0.74 -27.87
N PRO A 271 -21.76 -1.81 -28.58
CA PRO A 271 -21.52 -1.76 -30.02
C PRO A 271 -22.79 -1.30 -30.74
N ARG A 272 -22.65 -0.34 -31.66
CA ARG A 272 -23.77 0.17 -32.46
C ARG A 272 -24.33 -0.98 -33.29
N ARG A 273 -25.64 -1.23 -33.22
CA ARG A 273 -26.31 -2.15 -34.15
C ARG A 273 -26.20 -1.55 -35.55
N ALA A 274 -25.64 -2.32 -36.48
CA ALA A 274 -25.57 -1.99 -37.90
C ALA A 274 -26.97 -1.99 -38.55
#